data_AF-A0A6I3FLQ3-F1
#
_entry.id   AF-A0A6I3FLQ3-F1
#
_cell.length_a   1.000
_cell.length_b   1.000
_cell.length_c   1.000
_cell.angle_alpha   90.00
_cell.angle_beta   90.00
_cell.angle_gamma   90.00
#
_symmetry.space_group_name_H-M   'P 1'
#
loop_
_entity.id
_entity.type
_entity.pdbx_description
1 polymer ?
#
loop_
_entity_poly.entity_id
_entity_poly.type
_entity_poly.pdbx_seq_one_letter_code
_entity_poly.pdbx_strand_id
1 'polypeptide(L)' 'MTAKKYETAIDYEAIIDGFDQAKWREGTPEELAEHRERAKNAVIVEIEEIDANDTVEIEEIDKSDER' A
#
# COMPACT_ATOMS: atom_id res chain seq x y z
N MET A 1 20.06 -7.91 -18.96
CA MET A 1 19.44 -6.80 -18.22
C MET A 1 19.04 -7.35 -16.87
N THR A 2 19.53 -6.78 -15.77
CA THR A 2 19.42 -7.36 -14.44
C THR A 2 18.15 -6.86 -13.77
N ALA A 3 17.14 -7.73 -13.60
CA ALA A 3 15.94 -7.42 -12.84
C ALA A 3 16.33 -7.07 -11.40
N LYS A 4 15.94 -5.88 -10.93
CA LYS A 4 16.09 -5.49 -9.52
C LYS A 4 15.02 -6.22 -8.70
N LYS A 5 15.41 -7.31 -8.04
CA LYS A 5 14.60 -7.92 -6.98
C LYS A 5 14.62 -6.98 -5.76
N TYR A 6 13.46 -6.44 -5.38
CA TYR A 6 13.33 -5.68 -4.15
C TYR A 6 13.06 -6.67 -3.00
N GLU A 7 14.12 -7.23 -2.41
CA GLU A 7 14.08 -8.05 -1.19
C GLU A 7 14.20 -7.17 0.08
N THR A 8 13.52 -6.02 0.15
CA THR A 8 13.55 -5.24 1.39
C THR A 8 12.58 -5.87 2.39
N ALA A 9 13.10 -6.73 3.27
CA ALA A 9 12.40 -7.17 4.47
C ALA A 9 11.91 -5.93 5.25
N ILE A 10 10.63 -5.94 5.64
CA ILE A 10 10.04 -4.86 6.43
C ILE A 10 10.68 -4.92 7.83
N ASP A 11 11.41 -3.85 8.19
CA ASP A 11 12.01 -3.69 9.51
C ASP A 11 10.95 -3.19 10.49
N TYR A 12 10.26 -4.13 11.13
CA TYR A 12 9.24 -3.83 12.13
C TYR A 12 9.81 -3.17 13.39
N GLU A 13 11.07 -3.44 13.75
CA GLU A 13 11.71 -2.83 14.92
C GLU A 13 11.93 -1.33 14.70
N ALA A 14 12.45 -0.93 13.53
CA ALA A 14 12.61 0.47 13.18
C ALA A 14 11.27 1.24 13.13
N ILE A 15 10.18 0.57 12.70
CA ILE A 15 8.84 1.18 12.67
C ILE A 15 8.32 1.41 14.09
N ILE A 16 8.50 0.45 14.99
CA ILE A 16 8.03 0.53 16.37
C ILE A 16 8.85 1.57 17.15
N ASP A 17 10.18 1.59 17.00
CA ASP A 17 11.05 2.54 17.69
C ASP A 17 10.85 3.98 17.21
N GLY A 18 10.46 4.17 15.95
CA GLY A 18 10.10 5.47 15.38
C GLY A 18 8.66 5.90 15.67
N PHE A 19 7.84 5.05 16.29
CA PHE A 19 6.42 5.31 16.51
C PHE A 19 6.19 6.31 17.64
N ASP A 20 5.75 7.51 17.27
CA ASP A 20 5.38 8.56 18.22
C ASP A 20 3.86 8.55 18.46
N GLN A 21 3.45 7.95 19.58
CA GLN A 21 2.05 7.87 19.97
C GLN A 21 1.39 9.25 20.12
N ALA A 22 2.14 10.31 20.45
CA ALA A 22 1.57 11.65 20.58
C ALA A 22 1.19 12.28 19.22
N LYS A 23 1.79 11.78 18.13
CA LYS A 23 1.39 12.12 16.75
C LYS A 23 0.22 11.29 16.26
N TRP A 24 -0.12 10.20 16.95
CA TRP A 24 -1.30 9.41 16.65
C TRP A 24 -2.55 10.17 17.10
N ARG A 25 -3.31 10.69 16.14
CA ARG A 25 -4.66 11.20 16.39
C ARG A 25 -5.68 10.25 15.80
N GLU A 26 -6.77 10.04 16.53
CA GLU A 26 -7.95 9.43 15.94
C GLU A 26 -8.53 10.38 14.87
N GLY A 27 -8.86 9.85 13.70
CA GLY A 27 -9.51 10.63 12.65
C GLY A 27 -10.84 11.18 13.15
N THR A 28 -11.16 12.41 12.74
CA THR A 28 -12.46 12.99 13.07
C THR A 28 -13.60 12.20 12.40
N PRO A 29 -14.83 12.26 12.92
CA PRO A 29 -15.97 11.57 12.31
C PRO A 29 -16.19 11.92 10.83
N GLU A 30 -15.86 13.14 10.43
CA GLU A 30 -15.96 13.62 9.05
C GLU A 30 -14.89 12.99 8.14
N GLU A 31 -13.62 12.98 8.57
CA GLU A 31 -12.54 12.29 7.86
C GLU A 31 -12.87 10.79 7.72
N LEU A 32 -13.33 10.15 8.79
CA LEU A 32 -13.74 8.74 8.75
C LEU A 32 -14.92 8.51 7.79
N ALA A 33 -15.85 9.46 7.66
CA ALA A 33 -16.96 9.37 6.72
C ALA A 33 -16.48 9.47 5.26
N GLU A 34 -15.56 10.39 4.97
CA GLU A 34 -14.92 10.53 3.64
C GLU A 34 -14.16 9.25 3.26
N HIS A 35 -13.38 8.68 4.20
CA HIS A 35 -12.69 7.41 4.00
C HIS A 35 -13.67 6.27 3.69
N ARG A 36 -14.79 6.20 4.40
CA ARG A 36 -15.84 5.19 4.15
C ARG A 36 -16.52 5.40 2.80
N GLU A 37 -16.77 6.64 2.41
CA GLU A 37 -17.36 6.96 1.10
C GLU A 37 -16.44 6.57 -0.04
N ARG A 38 -15.14 6.87 0.05
CA ARG A 38 -14.12 6.42 -0.90
C ARG A 38 -14.05 4.90 -0.97
N ALA A 39 -14.13 4.22 0.17
CA ALA A 39 -14.09 2.76 0.24
C ALA A 39 -15.30 2.09 -0.41
N LYS A 40 -16.49 2.73 -0.41
CA LYS A 40 -17.69 2.18 -1.09
C LYS A 40 -17.50 2.07 -2.60
N ASN A 41 -16.72 2.96 -3.18
CA ASN A 41 -16.41 2.99 -4.62
C ASN A 41 -15.11 2.25 -4.95
N ALA A 42 -14.46 1.62 -3.97
CA ALA A 42 -13.22 0.89 -4.21
C ALA A 42 -13.53 -0.41 -4.98
N VAL A 43 -12.72 -0.68 -6.00
CA VAL A 43 -12.72 -1.96 -6.70
C VAL A 43 -11.95 -2.95 -5.84
N ILE A 44 -12.64 -3.95 -5.28
CA ILE A 44 -11.99 -5.06 -4.58
C ILE A 44 -11.49 -6.02 -5.66
N VAL A 45 -10.17 -6.11 -5.81
CA VAL A 45 -9.52 -7.10 -6.67
C VAL A 45 -9.04 -8.27 -5.83
N GLU A 46 -9.28 -9.48 -6.30
CA GLU A 46 -8.66 -10.67 -5.75
C GLU A 46 -7.18 -10.66 -6.15
N ILE A 47 -6.30 -10.81 -5.17
CA ILE A 47 -4.86 -10.92 -5.41
C ILE A 47 -4.55 -12.41 -5.33
N GLU A 48 -4.07 -12.97 -6.44
CA GLU A 48 -3.60 -14.35 -6.45
C GLU A 48 -2.32 -14.48 -5.60
N GLU A 49 -2.22 -15.56 -4.83
CA GLU A 49 -1.00 -15.89 -4.09
C GLU A 49 0.11 -16.22 -5.09
N ILE A 50 1.16 -15.40 -5.09
CA ILE A 50 2.36 -15.65 -5.89
C ILE A 50 3.31 -16.53 -5.09
N ASP A 51 3.82 -17.60 -5.71
CA ASP A 51 4.89 -18.41 -5.13
C ASP A 51 6.12 -17.51 -4.92
N ALA A 52 6.76 -17.59 -3.75
CA ALA A 52 7.94 -16.79 -3.45
C ALA A 52 9.11 -17.03 -4.42
N ASN A 53 9.11 -18.16 -5.14
CA ASN A 53 10.08 -18.47 -6.18
C ASN A 53 9.72 -17.91 -7.57
N ASP A 54 8.49 -17.43 -7.78
CA ASP A 54 8.06 -16.90 -9.06
C ASP A 54 8.53 -15.46 -9.25
N THR A 55 8.93 -15.14 -10.48
CA THR A 55 9.33 -13.78 -10.87
C THR A 55 8.15 -13.11 -11.55
N VAL A 56 7.62 -12.05 -10.92
CA VAL A 56 6.51 -11.27 -11.47
C VAL A 56 7.05 -10.00 -12.13
N GLU A 57 6.72 -9.79 -13.40
CA GLU A 57 7.00 -8.54 -14.12
C GLU A 57 5.84 -7.57 -13.87
N ILE A 58 6.11 -6.46 -13.17
CA ILE A 58 5.13 -5.39 -12.90
C ILE A 58 5.37 -4.29 -13.91
N GLU A 59 4.40 -4.05 -14.80
CA GLU A 59 4.41 -2.90 -15.71
C GLU A 59 3.87 -1.66 -14.98
N GLU A 60 4.62 -0.56 -15.02
CA GLU A 60 4.12 0.73 -14.53
C GLU A 60 2.97 1.21 -15.42
N ILE A 61 1.78 1.29 -14.84
CA ILE A 61 0.63 1.92 -15.49
C ILE A 61 0.82 3.43 -15.40
N ASP A 62 1.23 4.04 -16.51
CA ASP A 62 1.28 5.51 -16.64
C ASP A 62 -0.16 6.07 -16.61
N LYS A 63 -0.53 6.69 -15.49
CA LYS A 63 -1.84 7.31 -15.29
C LYS A 63 -1.96 8.71 -15.92
N SER A 64 -1.03 9.09 -16.79
CA SER A 64 -1.02 10.42 -17.42
C SER A 64 -2.13 10.64 -18.45
N ASP A 65 -2.85 9.59 -18.88
CA ASP A 65 -3.89 9.66 -19.92
C ASP A 65 -5.34 9.80 -19.41
N GLU A 66 -5.54 10.18 -18.14
CA GLU A 66 -6.88 10.54 -17.64
C GLU A 66 -7.08 12.07 -17.74
N ARG A 67 -7.34 12.58 -18.95
CA ARG A 67 -7.67 13.99 -19.21
C ARG A 67 -8.73 14.20 -20.27
#